data_AF-A0A2G5U9U6-F1
#
_entry.id   AF-A0A2G5U9U6-F1
#
_cell.length_a   1.000
_cell.length_b   1.000
_cell.length_c   1.000
_cell.angle_alpha   90.00
_cell.angle_beta   90.00
_cell.angle_gamma   90.00
#
_symmetry.space_group_name_H-M   'P 1'
#
loop_
_entity.id
_entity.type
_entity.pdbx_description
1 polymer ?
#
loop_
_entity_poly.entity_id
_entity_poly.type
_entity_poly.pdbx_seq_one_letter_code
_entity_poly.pdbx_strand_id
1 'polypeptide(L)'
;MVILISALFALCWLPLLILINVIPEFYPNINSWEYILYLWWFAHGLAMLHSIVNPVIYFIRNARFREGFCYFSSKLLPCVVFKEFRLLTDNSKR
;
A
#
# COMPACT_ATOMS: atom_id res chain seq x y z
N MET A 1 -11.94 -2.40 8.69
CA MET A 1 -10.94 -1.48 8.12
C MET A 1 -9.68 -1.48 8.97
N VAL A 2 -9.78 -1.27 10.28
CA VAL A 2 -8.65 -1.21 11.22
C VAL A 2 -7.76 -2.47 11.20
N ILE A 3 -8.35 -3.67 11.26
CA ILE A 3 -7.58 -4.94 11.23
C ILE A 3 -6.77 -5.10 9.93
N LEU A 4 -7.35 -4.71 8.78
CA LEU A 4 -6.68 -4.82 7.49
C LEU A 4 -5.47 -3.87 7.42
N ILE A 5 -5.66 -2.63 7.89
CA ILE A 5 -4.58 -1.62 7.94
C ILE A 5 -3.46 -2.09 8.88
N SER A 6 -3.82 -2.61 10.06
CA SER A 6 -2.85 -3.14 11.02
C SER A 6 -2.09 -4.36 10.50
N ALA A 7 -2.76 -5.29 9.81
CA ALA A 7 -2.12 -6.45 9.20
C ALA A 7 -1.13 -6.03 8.08
N LEU A 8 -1.51 -5.06 7.25
CA LEU A 8 -0.65 -4.56 6.17
C LEU A 8 0.54 -3.75 6.70
N PHE A 9 0.35 -2.99 7.78
CA PHE A 9 1.46 -2.37 8.51
C PHE A 9 2.46 -3.42 8.98
N ALA A 10 1.99 -4.47 9.67
CA ALA A 10 2.88 -5.54 10.12
C ALA A 10 3.60 -6.20 8.94
N LEU A 11 2.89 -6.52 7.84
CA LEU A 11 3.49 -7.18 6.66
C LEU A 11 4.56 -6.32 5.96
N CYS A 12 4.34 -5.00 5.83
CA CYS A 12 5.32 -4.11 5.21
C CYS A 12 6.59 -3.92 6.05
N TRP A 13 6.46 -3.94 7.38
CA TRP A 13 7.58 -3.67 8.30
C TRP A 13 8.34 -4.93 8.73
N LEU A 14 7.67 -6.08 8.76
CA LEU A 14 8.24 -7.35 9.18
C LEU A 14 9.54 -7.75 8.45
N PRO A 15 9.65 -7.68 7.12
CA PRO A 15 10.91 -8.07 6.45
C PRO A 15 12.08 -7.15 6.80
N LEU A 16 11.86 -5.85 6.99
CA LEU A 16 12.91 -4.92 7.43
C LEU A 16 13.31 -5.20 8.88
N LEU A 17 12.35 -5.45 9.76
CA LEU A 17 12.61 -5.74 11.18
C LEU A 17 13.39 -7.05 11.37
N ILE A 18 13.05 -8.08 10.59
CA ILE A 18 13.78 -9.36 10.57
C ILE A 18 15.21 -9.14 10.06
N LEU A 19 15.38 -8.37 8.98
CA LEU A 19 16.70 -8.12 8.39
C LEU A 19 17.64 -7.36 9.33
N ILE A 20 17.13 -6.42 10.12
CA ILE A 20 17.94 -5.57 11.01
C ILE A 20 18.17 -6.21 12.38
N ASN A 21 17.17 -6.89 12.96
CA ASN A 21 17.26 -7.36 14.35
C ASN A 21 17.49 -8.86 14.46
N VAL A 22 16.85 -9.67 13.62
CA VAL A 22 16.87 -11.13 13.78
C VAL A 22 18.07 -11.73 13.05
N ILE A 23 18.25 -11.38 11.78
CA ILE A 23 19.28 -12.00 10.93
C ILE A 23 20.72 -11.77 11.46
N PRO A 24 21.11 -10.58 11.96
CA PRO A 24 22.47 -10.36 12.46
C PRO A 24 22.81 -11.17 13.71
N GLU A 25 21.83 -11.58 14.52
CA GLU A 25 22.04 -12.43 15.69
C GLU A 25 22.44 -13.86 15.30
N PHE A 26 21.87 -14.39 14.22
CA PHE A 26 22.19 -15.74 13.74
C PHE A 26 23.38 -15.76 12.79
N TYR A 27 23.62 -14.66 12.05
CA TYR A 27 24.66 -14.56 11.04
C TYR A 27 25.42 -13.23 11.17
N PRO A 28 26.48 -13.15 12.00
CA PRO A 28 27.21 -11.91 12.22
C PRO A 28 27.96 -11.40 10.98
N ASN A 29 28.22 -12.27 10.00
CA ASN A 29 28.85 -11.93 8.72
C ASN A 29 27.85 -11.56 7.61
N ILE A 30 26.59 -11.23 7.93
CA ILE A 30 25.58 -10.92 6.91
C ILE A 30 25.98 -9.74 6.00
N ASN A 31 26.77 -8.79 6.53
CA ASN A 31 27.22 -7.61 5.78
C ASN A 31 28.24 -7.94 4.68
N SER A 32 28.88 -9.12 4.71
CA SER A 32 29.80 -9.55 3.64
C SER A 32 29.11 -10.33 2.53
N TRP A 33 27.80 -10.55 2.61
CA TRP A 33 27.04 -11.25 1.57
C TRP A 33 26.84 -10.36 0.35
N GLU A 34 27.12 -10.91 -0.83
CA GLU A 34 27.04 -10.19 -2.11
C GLU A 34 25.65 -9.59 -2.40
N TYR A 35 24.59 -10.26 -1.93
CA TYR A 35 23.21 -9.84 -2.19
C TYR A 35 22.53 -9.08 -1.04
N ILE A 36 23.25 -8.76 0.05
CA ILE A 36 22.66 -8.09 1.22
C ILE A 36 22.07 -6.73 0.87
N LEU A 37 22.69 -6.01 -0.07
CA LEU A 37 22.25 -4.70 -0.50
C LEU A 37 20.91 -4.77 -1.25
N TYR A 38 20.69 -5.76 -2.10
CA TYR A 38 19.42 -5.95 -2.81
C TYR A 38 18.28 -6.30 -1.84
N LEU A 39 18.55 -7.19 -0.89
CA LEU A 39 17.59 -7.53 0.16
C LEU A 39 17.25 -6.32 1.02
N TRP A 40 18.25 -5.50 1.36
CA TRP A 40 18.06 -4.25 2.09
C TRP A 40 17.20 -3.26 1.29
N TRP A 41 17.51 -3.02 0.02
CA TRP A 41 16.71 -2.13 -0.84
C TRP A 41 15.27 -2.62 -0.98
N PHE A 42 15.06 -3.92 -1.13
CA PHE A 42 13.72 -4.50 -1.23
C PHE A 42 12.95 -4.34 0.08
N ALA A 43 13.53 -4.74 1.22
CA ALA A 43 12.88 -4.65 2.52
C ALA A 43 12.61 -3.20 2.95
N HIS A 44 13.58 -2.31 2.70
CA HIS A 44 13.44 -0.89 2.97
C HIS A 44 12.39 -0.25 2.05
N GLY A 45 12.40 -0.60 0.76
CA GLY A 45 11.40 -0.18 -0.20
C GLY A 45 9.99 -0.62 0.21
N LEU A 46 9.83 -1.86 0.64
CA LEU A 46 8.54 -2.38 1.11
C LEU A 46 8.03 -1.66 2.36
N ALA A 47 8.91 -1.32 3.30
CA ALA A 47 8.56 -0.53 4.48
C ALA A 47 8.09 0.88 4.09
N MET A 48 8.74 1.52 3.11
CA MET A 48 8.33 2.84 2.61
C MET A 48 7.01 2.79 1.83
N LEU A 49 6.74 1.70 1.10
CA LEU A 49 5.48 1.49 0.38
C LEU A 49 4.25 1.44 1.30
N HIS A 50 4.43 1.20 2.60
CA HIS A 50 3.34 1.21 3.59
C HIS A 50 2.45 2.46 3.49
N SER A 51 3.02 3.62 3.17
CA SER A 51 2.27 4.87 3.02
C SER A 51 1.27 4.86 1.84
N ILE A 52 1.58 4.12 0.77
CA ILE A 52 0.72 3.97 -0.44
C ILE A 52 -0.37 2.91 -0.22
N VAL A 53 -0.14 1.96 0.69
CA VAL A 53 -1.12 0.91 0.98
C VAL A 53 -2.43 1.50 1.53
N ASN A 54 -2.37 2.58 2.30
CA ASN A 54 -3.55 3.24 2.87
C ASN A 54 -4.58 3.68 1.80
N PRO A 55 -4.24 4.54 0.82
CA PRO A 55 -5.18 4.93 -0.25
C PRO A 55 -5.67 3.74 -1.10
N VAL A 56 -4.84 2.71 -1.31
CA VAL A 56 -5.24 1.48 -2.03
C VAL A 56 -6.33 0.71 -1.27
N ILE A 57 -6.18 0.57 0.06
CA ILE A 57 -7.21 -0.05 0.90
C ILE A 57 -8.53 0.74 0.80
N TYR A 58 -8.47 2.06 0.90
CA TYR A 58 -9.67 2.91 0.81
C TYR A 58 -10.36 2.76 -0.56
N PHE A 59 -9.59 2.68 -1.64
CA PHE A 59 -10.11 2.44 -2.99
C PHE A 59 -10.85 1.09 -3.12
N ILE A 60 -10.28 0.01 -2.56
CA ILE A 60 -10.90 -1.33 -2.62
C ILE A 60 -12.16 -1.40 -1.75
N ARG A 61 -12.08 -0.87 -0.52
CA ARG A 61 -13.12 -1.08 0.50
C ARG A 61 -14.25 -0.06 0.46
N ASN A 62 -14.01 1.14 -0.06
CA ASN A 62 -15.00 2.20 -0.07
C ASN A 62 -15.41 2.55 -1.50
N ALA A 63 -16.61 2.14 -1.88
CA ALA A 63 -17.15 2.38 -3.21
C ALA A 63 -17.34 3.87 -3.52
N ARG A 64 -17.62 4.72 -2.52
CA ARG A 64 -17.69 6.19 -2.69
C ARG A 64 -16.32 6.80 -2.96
N PHE A 65 -15.28 6.28 -2.30
CA PHE A 65 -13.90 6.75 -2.52
C PHE A 65 -13.41 6.36 -3.92
N ARG A 66 -13.78 5.15 -4.38
CA ARG A 66 -13.49 4.68 -5.74
C ARG A 66 -14.13 5.57 -6.81
N GLU A 67 -15.39 5.96 -6.65
CA GLU A 67 -16.04 6.88 -7.60
C GLU A 67 -15.32 8.24 -7.65
N GLY A 68 -14.95 8.79 -6.48
CA GLY A 68 -14.18 10.05 -6.41
C GLY A 68 -12.79 9.94 -7.05
N PHE A 69 -12.11 8.80 -6.86
CA PHE A 69 -10.82 8.52 -7.49
C PHE A 69 -10.95 8.37 -9.01
N CYS A 70 -11.98 7.69 -9.52
CA CYS A 70 -12.27 7.59 -10.95
C CYS A 70 -12.59 8.96 -11.58
N TYR A 71 -13.29 9.85 -10.86
CA TYR A 71 -13.49 11.21 -11.30
C TYR A 71 -12.16 11.98 -11.38
N PHE A 72 -11.32 11.92 -10.35
CA PHE A 72 -10.01 12.56 -10.36
C PHE A 72 -9.08 12.00 -11.46
N SER A 73 -9.07 10.68 -11.65
CA SER A 73 -8.24 10.06 -12.69
C SER A 73 -8.75 10.32 -14.11
N SER A 74 -10.07 10.50 -14.31
CA SER A 74 -10.64 10.96 -15.59
C SER A 74 -10.22 12.39 -15.96
N LYS A 75 -9.89 13.23 -14.98
CA LYS A 75 -9.34 14.57 -15.21
C LYS A 75 -7.86 14.54 -15.56
N LEU A 76 -7.11 13.55 -15.06
CA LEU A 76 -5.65 13.48 -15.19
C LEU A 76 -5.21 12.63 -16.40
N LEU A 77 -5.97 11.60 -16.77
CA LEU A 77 -5.65 10.66 -17.84
C LEU A 77 -6.72 10.72 -18.94
N PRO A 78 -6.35 10.94 -20.21
CA PRO A 78 -7.31 11.09 -21.30
C PRO A 78 -8.12 9.83 -21.62
N CYS A 79 -7.75 8.66 -21.08
CA CYS A 79 -8.36 7.37 -21.39
C CYS A 79 -9.38 6.88 -20.35
N VAL A 80 -9.65 7.63 -19.28
CA VAL A 80 -10.59 7.22 -18.24
C VAL A 80 -11.89 7.99 -18.40
N VAL A 81 -12.93 7.34 -18.95
CA VAL A 81 -14.26 7.97 -19.12
C VAL A 81 -15.08 7.78 -17.85
N PHE A 82 -15.23 8.87 -17.09
CA PHE A 82 -16.16 8.89 -15.96
C PHE A 82 -17.58 9.16 -16.44
N LYS A 83 -18.55 8.34 -15.98
CA LYS A 83 -19.95 8.42 -16.44
C LYS A 83 -20.85 9.17 -15.45
N GLU A 84 -20.93 8.75 -14.18
CA GLU A 84 -21.63 9.48 -13.12
C GLU A 84 -21.30 8.94 -11.71
N PHE A 85 -21.60 9.71 -10.66
CA PHE A 85 -21.56 9.27 -9.25
C PHE A 85 -22.84 8.51 -8.87
N ARG A 86 -22.90 7.19 -9.08
CA ARG A 86 -24.11 6.41 -8.81
C ARG A 86 -24.48 6.38 -7.32
N LEU A 87 -23.50 6.30 -6.43
CA LEU A 87 -23.75 6.13 -4.99
C LEU A 87 -24.21 7.40 -4.27
N LEU A 88 -23.95 8.58 -4.86
CA LEU A 88 -24.47 9.87 -4.34
C LEU A 88 -25.92 10.08 -4.80
N THR A 89 -26.20 9.77 -6.06
CA THR A 89 -27.54 9.94 -6.65
C THR A 89 -28.57 9.00 -6.01
N ASP A 90 -28.17 7.77 -5.64
CA ASP A 90 -29.05 6.79 -4.99
C ASP A 90 -29.46 7.20 -3.56
N ASN A 91 -28.55 7.81 -2.79
CA ASN A 91 -28.86 8.35 -1.46
C ASN A 91 -29.74 9.59 -1.48
N SER A 92 -29.74 10.37 -2.57
CA SER A 92 -30.60 11.55 -2.71
C SER A 92 -32.04 11.22 -3.09
N LYS A 93 -32.30 10.00 -3.56
CA LYS A 93 -33.64 9.54 -4.00
C LYS A 93 -34.40 8.78 -2.90
N ARG A 94 -33.73 8.42 -1.81
CA ARG A 94 -34.33 7.87 -0.59
C ARG A 94 -34.63 8.98 0.40
#